data_AF-A0A815ZJ33-F1
#
_entry.id   AF-A0A815ZJ33-F1
#
_cell.length_a   1.000
_cell.length_b   1.000
_cell.length_c   1.000
_cell.angle_alpha   90.00
_cell.angle_beta   90.00
_cell.angle_gamma   90.00
#
_symmetry.space_group_name_H-M   'P 1'
#
loop_
_entity.id
_entity.type
_entity.pdbx_description
1 polymer ?
#
loop_
_entity_poly.entity_id
_entity_poly.type
_entity_poly.pdbx_seq_one_letter_code
_entity_poly.pdbx_strand_id
1 'polypeptide(L)'
;MSSSIKNSSITPIRFSSPDIAISYIGRFWLFLIPTILSIVCALFLLFHLLFDPTLRHTLHNHVIIVLLCMCLIWETTVAPAMMHVYLFNVVWSQTPTFCMIWKFLDTCIYTSTAKLVAWASIERHILIFHNKWVSTKKRRLFFHYIPILLIVMYGVICYAIITPINDCKRNFFYTMPLCGYSSCVYNSESFTLYEFITGGFASSFFIGFGSFFLVLRTIYQKSRFHQHVQWRKHRKMTIQLLAITSLFYILYLPPIILAITKYFGVPPYVGSDYNLYAQFFSY
;
A
#
# COMPACT_ATOMS: atom_id res chain seq x y z
N MET A 1 32.73 -50.96 -25.48
CA MET A 1 31.95 -49.72 -25.60
C MET A 1 31.84 -49.09 -24.22
N SER A 2 32.72 -48.15 -23.89
CA SER A 2 32.74 -47.45 -22.60
C SER A 2 32.28 -46.02 -22.85
N SER A 3 31.03 -45.73 -22.46
CA SER A 3 30.39 -44.42 -22.64
C SER A 3 30.90 -43.46 -21.58
N SER A 4 31.81 -42.58 -21.98
CA SER A 4 32.36 -41.49 -21.16
C SER A 4 31.26 -40.48 -20.83
N ILE A 5 30.83 -40.46 -19.57
CA ILE A 5 29.92 -39.45 -19.01
C ILE A 5 30.72 -38.15 -18.85
N LYS A 6 30.54 -37.20 -19.78
CA LYS A 6 31.07 -35.84 -19.65
C LYS A 6 30.33 -35.16 -18.50
N ASN A 7 30.99 -35.02 -17.35
CA ASN A 7 30.60 -34.10 -16.29
C ASN A 7 30.68 -32.67 -16.84
N SER A 8 29.57 -32.18 -17.37
CA SER A 8 29.36 -30.76 -17.64
C SER A 8 29.32 -30.04 -16.30
N SER A 9 30.46 -29.45 -15.93
CA SER A 9 30.58 -28.51 -14.84
C SER A 9 29.57 -27.38 -15.04
N ILE A 10 28.48 -27.43 -14.28
CA ILE A 10 27.48 -26.37 -14.20
C ILE A 10 28.19 -25.19 -13.54
N THR A 11 28.70 -24.27 -14.35
CA THR A 11 29.11 -22.96 -13.84
C THR A 11 27.87 -22.29 -13.27
N PRO A 12 27.89 -21.85 -12.00
CA PRO A 12 26.76 -21.13 -11.44
C PRO A 12 26.58 -19.86 -12.28
N ILE A 13 25.50 -19.80 -13.04
CA ILE A 13 25.09 -18.60 -13.75
C ILE A 13 24.81 -17.56 -12.66
N ARG A 14 25.79 -16.68 -12.40
CA ARG A 14 25.55 -15.46 -11.65
C ARG A 14 24.62 -14.63 -12.53
N PHE A 15 23.33 -14.76 -12.29
CA PHE A 15 22.38 -13.75 -12.72
C PHE A 15 22.75 -12.48 -11.98
N SER A 16 23.53 -11.61 -12.63
CA SER A 16 23.71 -10.22 -12.27
C SER A 16 22.35 -9.55 -12.44
N SER A 17 21.46 -9.80 -11.47
CA SER A 17 20.17 -9.12 -11.42
C SER A 17 20.48 -7.62 -11.36
N PRO A 18 19.82 -6.77 -12.16
CA PRO A 18 20.02 -5.34 -12.09
C PRO A 18 19.69 -4.91 -10.66
N ASP A 19 20.72 -4.64 -9.87
CA ASP A 19 20.57 -4.17 -8.50
C ASP A 19 20.48 -2.65 -8.52
N ILE A 20 19.62 -2.09 -7.66
CA ILE A 20 19.58 -0.65 -7.40
C ILE A 20 20.98 -0.20 -6.98
N ALA A 21 21.49 0.90 -7.54
CA ALA A 21 22.83 1.42 -7.27
C ALA A 21 23.07 1.80 -5.79
N ILE A 22 21.99 1.89 -5.00
CA ILE A 22 22.05 2.09 -3.56
C ILE A 22 22.48 0.79 -2.89
N SER A 23 23.58 0.85 -2.14
CA SER A 23 24.09 -0.28 -1.37
C SER A 23 23.06 -0.80 -0.36
N TYR A 24 23.12 -2.09 -0.04
CA TYR A 24 22.24 -2.74 0.94
C TYR A 24 22.25 -2.04 2.31
N ILE A 25 23.42 -1.60 2.77
CA ILE A 25 23.54 -0.81 4.01
C ILE A 25 22.86 0.56 3.89
N GLY A 26 22.95 1.22 2.73
CA GLY A 26 22.24 2.48 2.49
C GLY A 26 20.73 2.29 2.51
N ARG A 27 20.24 1.23 1.85
CA ARG A 27 18.81 0.84 1.86
C ARG A 27 18.30 0.58 3.28
N PHE A 28 19.09 -0.11 4.11
CA PHE A 28 18.77 -0.36 5.51
C PHE A 28 18.55 0.94 6.29
N TRP A 29 19.48 1.90 6.22
CA TRP A 29 19.35 3.17 6.96
C TRP A 29 18.23 4.07 6.42
N LEU A 30 18.03 4.09 5.10
CA LEU A 30 16.92 4.80 4.46
C LEU A 30 15.55 4.26 4.88
N PHE A 31 15.45 2.97 5.22
CA PHE A 31 14.24 2.38 5.79
C PHE A 31 14.14 2.60 7.31
N LEU A 32 15.20 2.33 8.07
CA LEU A 32 15.18 2.33 9.52
C LEU A 32 14.79 3.69 10.11
N ILE A 33 15.40 4.77 9.63
CA ILE A 33 15.19 6.12 10.20
C ILE A 33 13.72 6.57 10.03
N PRO A 34 13.13 6.54 8.83
CA PRO A 34 11.71 6.86 8.65
C PRO A 34 10.77 5.91 9.39
N THR A 35 11.07 4.60 9.43
CA THR A 35 10.21 3.64 10.14
C THR A 35 10.16 3.92 11.63
N ILE A 36 11.28 4.20 12.30
CA ILE A 36 11.28 4.54 13.74
C ILE A 36 10.45 5.80 13.98
N LEU A 37 10.67 6.84 13.17
CA LEU A 37 9.92 8.09 13.29
C LEU A 37 8.42 7.87 13.06
N SER A 38 8.08 7.08 12.04
CA SER A 38 6.70 6.77 11.68
C SER A 38 5.99 5.98 12.78
N ILE A 39 6.63 4.95 13.36
CA ILE A 39 6.08 4.18 14.50
C ILE A 39 5.79 5.10 15.68
N VAL A 40 6.74 5.98 16.05
CA VAL A 40 6.56 6.91 17.18
C VAL A 40 5.40 7.86 16.90
N CYS A 41 5.33 8.44 15.70
CA CYS A 41 4.24 9.32 15.30
C CYS A 41 2.88 8.58 15.28
N ALA A 42 2.84 7.36 14.75
CA ALA A 42 1.63 6.57 14.64
C ALA A 42 1.11 6.15 16.02
N LEU A 43 1.97 5.72 16.93
CA LEU A 43 1.60 5.40 18.31
C LEU A 43 1.10 6.65 19.06
N PHE A 44 1.77 7.79 18.91
CA PHE A 44 1.35 9.05 19.53
C PHE A 44 -0.04 9.48 19.04
N LEU A 45 -0.25 9.49 17.71
CA LEU A 45 -1.54 9.84 17.12
C LEU A 45 -2.63 8.86 17.51
N LEU A 46 -2.35 7.56 17.45
CA LEU A 46 -3.31 6.52 17.81
C LEU A 46 -3.70 6.61 19.29
N PHE A 47 -2.74 6.86 20.18
CA PHE A 47 -2.99 7.13 21.59
C PHE A 47 -3.97 8.31 21.77
N HIS A 48 -3.67 9.47 21.17
CA HIS A 48 -4.57 10.62 21.28
C HIS A 48 -5.97 10.35 20.70
N LEU A 49 -6.06 9.67 19.55
CA LEU A 49 -7.34 9.35 18.91
C LEU A 49 -8.19 8.33 19.69
N LEU A 50 -7.55 7.39 20.39
CA LEU A 50 -8.26 6.36 21.16
C LEU A 50 -8.65 6.83 22.56
N PHE A 51 -7.81 7.61 23.22
CA PHE A 51 -8.02 8.04 24.60
C PHE A 51 -8.84 9.33 24.74
N ASP A 52 -8.81 10.24 23.76
CA ASP A 52 -9.69 11.41 23.77
C ASP A 52 -11.09 11.02 23.23
N PRO A 53 -12.15 11.02 24.06
CA PRO A 53 -13.49 10.65 23.61
C PRO A 53 -14.02 11.61 22.54
N THR A 54 -13.65 12.89 22.57
CA THR A 54 -14.12 13.89 21.59
C THR A 54 -13.57 13.60 20.21
N LEU A 55 -12.28 13.23 20.12
CA LEU A 55 -11.65 12.82 18.87
C LEU A 55 -12.22 11.48 18.40
N ARG A 56 -12.32 10.49 19.30
CA ARG A 56 -12.83 9.16 18.97
C ARG A 56 -14.25 9.17 18.42
N HIS A 57 -15.14 10.01 18.95
CA HIS A 57 -16.54 10.06 18.49
C HIS A 57 -16.71 10.73 17.13
N THR A 58 -15.66 11.36 16.60
CA THR A 58 -15.74 12.05 15.33
C THR A 58 -15.52 11.06 14.18
N LEU A 59 -16.51 10.91 13.29
CA LEU A 59 -16.57 9.83 12.28
C LEU A 59 -15.31 9.72 11.40
N HIS A 60 -14.78 10.85 10.94
CA HIS A 60 -13.60 10.86 10.07
C HIS A 60 -12.34 10.30 10.74
N ASN A 61 -12.27 10.29 12.07
CA ASN A 61 -11.14 9.74 12.79
C ASN A 61 -11.16 8.20 12.79
N HIS A 62 -12.31 7.55 12.60
CA HIS A 62 -12.36 6.09 12.59
C HIS A 62 -11.56 5.48 11.44
N VAL A 63 -11.64 6.02 10.23
CA VAL A 63 -10.82 5.54 9.10
C VAL A 63 -9.34 5.80 9.35
N ILE A 64 -9.00 6.95 9.94
CA ILE A 64 -7.62 7.27 10.32
C ILE A 64 -7.10 6.28 11.36
N ILE A 65 -7.89 5.91 12.36
CA ILE A 65 -7.53 4.88 13.36
C ILE A 65 -7.23 3.55 12.67
N VAL A 66 -8.10 3.09 11.76
CA VAL A 66 -7.90 1.83 11.04
C VAL A 66 -6.63 1.89 10.17
N LEU A 67 -6.41 3.00 9.46
CA LEU A 67 -5.19 3.23 8.69
C LEU A 67 -3.93 3.20 9.57
N LEU A 68 -3.94 3.88 10.71
CA LEU A 68 -2.81 3.88 11.66
C LEU A 68 -2.53 2.49 12.21
N CYS A 69 -3.57 1.72 12.55
CA CYS A 69 -3.40 0.33 12.97
C CYS A 69 -2.79 -0.54 11.86
N MET A 70 -3.23 -0.38 10.61
CA MET A 70 -2.64 -1.09 9.47
C MET A 70 -1.17 -0.72 9.24
N CYS A 71 -0.85 0.58 9.27
CA CYS A 71 0.52 1.08 9.19
C CYS A 71 1.40 0.48 10.30
N LEU A 72 0.94 0.50 11.55
CA LEU A 72 1.70 -0.08 12.67
C LEU A 72 1.90 -1.58 12.52
N ILE A 73 0.90 -2.33 12.06
CA ILE A 73 1.06 -3.76 11.80
C ILE A 73 2.13 -3.96 10.71
N TRP A 74 2.09 -3.20 9.62
CA TRP A 74 3.08 -3.32 8.55
C TRP A 74 4.49 -2.94 9.01
N GLU A 75 4.64 -1.82 9.72
CA GLU A 75 5.92 -1.33 10.24
C GLU A 75 6.54 -2.24 11.31
N THR A 76 5.73 -3.01 12.04
CA THR A 76 6.21 -3.93 13.08
C THR A 76 6.39 -5.36 12.58
N THR A 77 5.81 -5.72 11.43
CA THR A 77 5.89 -7.10 10.90
C THR A 77 6.65 -7.17 9.59
N VAL A 78 6.28 -6.37 8.59
CA VAL A 78 6.84 -6.43 7.23
C VAL A 78 8.15 -5.67 7.15
N ALA A 79 8.20 -4.44 7.67
CA ALA A 79 9.39 -3.59 7.58
C ALA A 79 10.64 -4.21 8.25
N PRO A 80 10.56 -4.82 9.45
CA PRO A 80 11.73 -5.43 10.08
C PRO A 80 12.26 -6.63 9.30
N ALA A 81 11.37 -7.41 8.67
CA ALA A 81 11.77 -8.51 7.79
C ALA A 81 12.50 -7.99 6.53
N MET A 82 12.05 -6.86 5.96
CA MET A 82 12.75 -6.19 4.86
C MET A 82 14.14 -5.69 5.30
N MET A 83 14.22 -5.03 6.46
CA MET A 83 15.48 -4.55 7.01
C MET A 83 16.47 -5.68 7.30
N HIS A 84 16.00 -6.83 7.78
CA HIS A 84 16.83 -8.01 7.98
C HIS A 84 17.48 -8.48 6.68
N VAL A 85 16.70 -8.53 5.58
CA VAL A 85 17.25 -8.83 4.24
C VAL A 85 18.32 -7.82 3.85
N TYR A 86 18.08 -6.51 4.10
CA TYR A 86 19.07 -5.49 3.78
C TYR A 86 20.36 -5.59 4.60
N LEU A 87 20.30 -6.09 5.83
CA LEU A 87 21.49 -6.22 6.67
C LEU A 87 22.28 -7.50 6.39
N PHE A 88 21.60 -8.62 6.18
CA PHE A 88 22.21 -9.95 6.10
C PHE A 88 22.20 -10.56 4.69
N ASN A 89 21.61 -9.88 3.70
CA ASN A 89 21.37 -10.41 2.34
C ASN A 89 20.63 -11.75 2.33
N VAL A 90 19.83 -11.99 3.36
CA VAL A 90 19.08 -13.22 3.55
C VAL A 90 17.79 -12.96 4.33
N VAL A 91 16.71 -13.64 3.96
CA VAL A 91 15.46 -13.61 4.71
C VAL A 91 15.67 -14.22 6.08
N TRP A 92 14.91 -13.73 7.06
CA TRP A 92 15.01 -14.19 8.45
C TRP A 92 14.74 -15.70 8.56
N SER A 93 13.65 -16.20 7.95
CA SER A 93 13.37 -17.64 7.90
C SER A 93 13.32 -18.10 6.44
N GLN A 94 14.22 -19.00 6.08
CA GLN A 94 14.29 -19.60 4.74
C GLN A 94 13.26 -20.72 4.56
N THR A 95 12.02 -20.50 5.00
CA THR A 95 10.94 -21.45 4.87
C THR A 95 9.89 -20.93 3.88
N PRO A 96 9.30 -21.80 3.03
CA PRO A 96 8.19 -21.43 2.17
C PRO A 96 7.03 -20.75 2.92
N THR A 97 6.69 -21.28 4.10
CA THR A 97 5.60 -20.77 4.94
C THR A 97 5.84 -19.33 5.39
N PHE A 98 7.06 -19.00 5.83
CA PHE A 98 7.40 -17.63 6.20
C PHE A 98 7.23 -16.67 5.03
N CYS A 99 7.75 -17.03 3.85
CA CYS A 99 7.61 -16.22 2.64
C CYS A 99 6.15 -15.99 2.23
N MET A 100 5.32 -17.03 2.32
CA MET A 100 3.89 -16.91 2.03
C MET A 100 3.19 -15.96 3.00
N ILE A 101 3.44 -16.10 4.31
CA ILE A 101 2.85 -15.23 5.34
C ILE A 101 3.33 -13.79 5.17
N TRP A 102 4.63 -13.60 4.99
CA TRP A 102 5.23 -12.27 4.86
C TRP A 102 4.64 -11.52 3.66
N LYS A 103 4.55 -12.20 2.51
CA LYS A 103 3.96 -11.64 1.31
C LYS A 103 2.45 -11.40 1.45
N PHE A 104 1.73 -12.33 2.07
CA PHE A 104 0.31 -12.17 2.37
C PHE A 104 0.07 -10.90 3.19
N LEU A 105 0.82 -10.70 4.27
CA LEU A 105 0.73 -9.51 5.13
C LEU A 105 1.03 -8.24 4.34
N ASP A 106 2.12 -8.24 3.58
CA ASP A 106 2.53 -7.10 2.76
C ASP A 106 1.42 -6.71 1.77
N THR A 107 0.99 -7.66 0.93
CA THR A 107 0.01 -7.40 -0.13
C THR A 107 -1.35 -7.04 0.45
N CYS A 108 -1.80 -7.73 1.51
CA CYS A 108 -3.07 -7.45 2.17
C CYS A 108 -3.09 -6.03 2.76
N ILE A 109 -2.05 -5.63 3.50
CA ILE A 109 -2.01 -4.32 4.14
C ILE A 109 -1.83 -3.22 3.11
N TYR A 110 -0.93 -3.38 2.16
CA TYR A 110 -0.66 -2.40 1.10
C TYR A 110 -1.93 -2.06 0.31
N THR A 111 -2.63 -3.07 -0.19
CA THR A 111 -3.83 -2.87 -1.02
C THR A 111 -5.04 -2.42 -0.21
N SER A 112 -5.20 -2.89 1.03
CA SER A 112 -6.26 -2.42 1.92
C SER A 112 -6.06 -0.96 2.29
N THR A 113 -4.81 -0.53 2.52
CA THR A 113 -4.46 0.86 2.84
C THR A 113 -4.82 1.77 1.66
N ALA A 114 -4.42 1.43 0.43
CA ALA A 114 -4.79 2.20 -0.77
C ALA A 114 -6.31 2.35 -0.91
N LYS A 115 -7.06 1.26 -0.73
CA LYS A 115 -8.53 1.26 -0.80
C LYS A 115 -9.17 2.07 0.34
N LEU A 116 -8.63 2.00 1.56
CA LEU A 116 -9.09 2.80 2.70
C LEU A 116 -8.81 4.29 2.51
N VAL A 117 -7.68 4.67 1.90
CA VAL A 117 -7.40 6.08 1.56
C VAL A 117 -8.38 6.57 0.50
N ALA A 118 -8.68 5.75 -0.52
CA ALA A 118 -9.73 6.05 -1.49
C ALA A 118 -11.09 6.24 -0.83
N TRP A 119 -11.47 5.32 0.06
CA TRP A 119 -12.69 5.43 0.83
C TRP A 119 -12.73 6.67 1.73
N ALA A 120 -11.63 7.01 2.42
CA ALA A 120 -11.53 8.20 3.25
C ALA A 120 -11.80 9.49 2.45
N SER A 121 -11.39 9.54 1.18
CA SER A 121 -11.68 10.66 0.28
C SER A 121 -13.18 10.78 -0.02
N ILE A 122 -13.83 9.65 -0.34
CA ILE A 122 -15.27 9.58 -0.60
C ILE A 122 -16.09 9.90 0.66
N GLU A 123 -15.74 9.28 1.79
CA GLU A 123 -16.41 9.45 3.08
C GLU A 123 -16.38 10.92 3.51
N ARG A 124 -15.24 11.61 3.35
CA ARG A 124 -15.15 13.05 3.64
C ARG A 124 -16.13 13.87 2.81
N HIS A 125 -16.33 13.53 1.54
CA HIS A 125 -17.34 14.17 0.70
C HIS A 125 -18.75 13.96 1.28
N ILE A 126 -19.06 12.74 1.70
CA ILE A 126 -20.35 12.40 2.32
C ILE A 126 -20.54 13.18 3.63
N LEU A 127 -19.52 13.23 4.50
CA LEU A 127 -19.61 13.91 5.79
C LEU A 127 -19.80 15.43 5.67
N ILE A 128 -19.11 16.06 4.72
CA ILE A 128 -19.16 17.52 4.52
C ILE A 128 -20.48 17.93 3.84
N PHE A 129 -20.86 17.25 2.76
CA PHE A 129 -21.96 17.71 1.90
C PHE A 129 -23.28 17.00 2.17
N HIS A 130 -23.25 15.82 2.79
CA HIS A 130 -24.40 14.94 2.98
C HIS A 130 -24.53 14.47 4.44
N ASN A 131 -24.37 15.39 5.40
CA ASN A 131 -24.46 15.08 6.84
C ASN A 131 -25.75 14.32 7.25
N LYS A 132 -26.87 14.54 6.55
CA LYS A 132 -28.15 13.82 6.75
C LYS A 132 -28.06 12.31 6.45
N TRP A 133 -27.07 11.88 5.66
CA TRP A 133 -26.84 10.48 5.36
C TRP A 133 -26.16 9.74 6.51
N VAL A 134 -25.51 10.43 7.44
CA VAL A 134 -24.81 9.82 8.59
C VAL A 134 -25.43 10.20 9.94
N SER A 135 -26.58 10.87 9.92
CA SER A 135 -27.21 11.43 11.13
C SER A 135 -27.74 10.37 12.09
N THR A 136 -28.29 9.26 11.58
CA THR A 136 -28.85 8.18 12.41
C THR A 136 -27.88 7.02 12.57
N LYS A 137 -28.00 6.26 13.69
CA LYS A 137 -27.15 5.09 13.96
C LYS A 137 -27.19 4.05 12.84
N LYS A 138 -28.39 3.74 12.31
CA LYS A 138 -28.57 2.78 11.20
C LYS A 138 -27.89 3.24 9.92
N ARG A 139 -28.05 4.53 9.56
CA ARG A 139 -27.42 5.05 8.34
C ARG A 139 -25.91 5.16 8.50
N ARG A 140 -25.42 5.53 9.69
CA ARG A 140 -23.99 5.51 10.02
C ARG A 140 -23.41 4.10 9.89
N LEU A 141 -24.10 3.06 10.36
CA LEU A 141 -23.65 1.67 10.14
C LEU A 141 -23.42 1.39 8.64
N PHE A 142 -24.38 1.77 7.80
CA PHE A 142 -24.35 1.49 6.37
C PHE A 142 -23.34 2.34 5.57
N PHE A 143 -23.29 3.65 5.82
CA PHE A 143 -22.46 4.58 5.04
C PHE A 143 -21.07 4.80 5.62
N HIS A 144 -20.76 4.28 6.80
CA HIS A 144 -19.47 4.50 7.47
C HIS A 144 -18.78 3.18 7.81
N TYR A 145 -19.40 2.37 8.69
CA TYR A 145 -18.72 1.20 9.26
C TYR A 145 -18.68 0.00 8.31
N ILE A 146 -19.76 -0.28 7.58
CA ILE A 146 -19.82 -1.40 6.63
C ILE A 146 -18.74 -1.27 5.54
N PRO A 147 -18.57 -0.11 4.85
CA PRO A 147 -17.53 0.03 3.82
C PRO A 147 -16.12 -0.20 4.33
N ILE A 148 -15.79 0.34 5.52
CA ILE A 148 -14.48 0.12 6.15
C ILE A 148 -14.26 -1.37 6.40
N LEU A 149 -15.23 -2.04 7.04
CA LEU A 149 -15.16 -3.46 7.33
C LEU A 149 -15.03 -4.29 6.06
N LEU A 150 -15.84 -4.00 5.03
CA LEU A 150 -15.80 -4.69 3.75
C LEU A 150 -14.44 -4.54 3.06
N ILE A 151 -13.84 -3.35 3.06
CA ILE A 151 -12.52 -3.14 2.45
C ILE A 151 -11.44 -3.97 3.16
N VAL A 152 -11.42 -3.96 4.49
CA VAL A 152 -10.44 -4.73 5.27
C VAL A 152 -10.64 -6.23 5.10
N MET A 153 -11.89 -6.71 5.23
CA MET A 153 -12.22 -8.12 5.07
C MET A 153 -11.97 -8.60 3.64
N TYR A 154 -12.22 -7.76 2.64
CA TYR A 154 -11.93 -8.06 1.25
C TYR A 154 -10.44 -8.30 1.04
N GLY A 155 -9.57 -7.43 1.56
CA GLY A 155 -8.12 -7.62 1.51
C GLY A 155 -7.72 -8.96 2.12
N VAL A 156 -8.13 -9.20 3.38
CA VAL A 156 -7.78 -10.42 4.11
C VAL A 156 -8.27 -11.68 3.38
N ILE A 157 -9.56 -11.75 3.04
CA ILE A 157 -10.15 -12.94 2.41
C ILE A 157 -9.56 -13.18 1.02
N CYS A 158 -9.47 -12.13 0.18
CA CYS A 158 -9.01 -12.25 -1.19
C CYS A 158 -7.57 -12.80 -1.22
N TYR A 159 -6.64 -12.20 -0.47
CA TYR A 159 -5.26 -12.67 -0.47
C TYR A 159 -5.06 -13.98 0.30
N ALA A 160 -5.90 -14.29 1.29
CA ALA A 160 -5.85 -15.58 1.98
C ALA A 160 -6.23 -16.74 1.05
N ILE A 161 -7.11 -16.51 0.07
CA ILE A 161 -7.49 -17.50 -0.94
C ILE A 161 -6.46 -17.54 -2.08
N ILE A 162 -6.05 -16.38 -2.58
CA ILE A 162 -5.21 -16.28 -3.78
C ILE A 162 -3.76 -16.71 -3.54
N THR A 163 -3.21 -16.43 -2.35
CA THR A 163 -1.82 -16.77 -2.00
C THR A 163 -1.56 -18.28 -2.07
N PRO A 164 -2.36 -19.16 -1.44
CA PRO A 164 -2.14 -20.61 -1.51
C PRO A 164 -2.52 -21.23 -2.86
N ILE A 165 -3.60 -20.79 -3.51
CA ILE A 165 -4.07 -21.40 -4.78
C ILE A 165 -3.04 -21.29 -5.89
N ASN A 166 -2.34 -20.17 -5.95
CA ASN A 166 -1.38 -19.93 -7.02
C ASN A 166 -0.05 -20.67 -6.82
N ASP A 167 0.11 -21.46 -5.75
CA ASP A 167 1.20 -22.41 -5.46
C ASP A 167 2.37 -22.36 -6.46
N CYS A 168 3.15 -21.28 -6.37
CA CYS A 168 4.37 -21.16 -7.14
C CYS A 168 5.22 -22.36 -6.74
N LYS A 169 5.58 -23.25 -7.68
CA LYS A 169 6.62 -24.26 -7.44
C LYS A 169 7.74 -23.57 -6.67
N ARG A 170 7.97 -24.01 -5.42
CA ARG A 170 8.52 -23.31 -4.24
C ARG A 170 9.92 -22.67 -4.41
N ASN A 171 10.13 -21.94 -5.49
CA ASN A 171 11.39 -21.33 -5.87
C ASN A 171 11.41 -19.91 -5.27
N PHE A 172 11.53 -19.84 -3.95
CA PHE A 172 11.73 -18.58 -3.24
C PHE A 172 13.20 -18.18 -3.33
N PHE A 173 13.48 -16.92 -3.68
CA PHE A 173 14.83 -16.38 -3.59
C PHE A 173 15.01 -15.77 -2.20
N TYR A 174 15.55 -16.59 -1.30
CA TYR A 174 15.79 -16.23 0.09
C TYR A 174 16.85 -15.13 0.29
N THR A 175 17.49 -14.64 -0.77
CA THR A 175 18.46 -13.54 -0.75
C THR A 175 17.85 -12.19 -1.16
N MET A 176 16.57 -12.18 -1.52
CA MET A 176 15.88 -10.99 -2.04
C MET A 176 14.71 -10.57 -1.14
N PRO A 177 14.36 -9.26 -1.11
CA PRO A 177 13.18 -8.76 -0.42
C PRO A 177 11.91 -9.49 -0.86
N LEU A 178 10.98 -9.71 0.07
CA LEU A 178 9.73 -10.47 -0.16
C LEU A 178 9.96 -11.84 -0.83
N CYS A 179 11.11 -12.46 -0.54
CA CYS A 179 11.54 -13.73 -1.07
C CYS A 179 11.68 -13.79 -2.61
N GLY A 180 12.05 -12.67 -3.25
CA GLY A 180 12.48 -12.66 -4.65
C GLY A 180 11.45 -12.33 -5.70
N TYR A 181 10.39 -11.62 -5.31
CA TYR A 181 9.45 -10.86 -6.15
C TYR A 181 9.31 -11.30 -7.63
N SER A 182 9.13 -12.60 -7.87
CA SER A 182 8.50 -13.14 -9.07
C SER A 182 7.49 -14.15 -8.59
N SER A 183 6.48 -13.61 -7.92
CA SER A 183 5.31 -14.39 -7.59
C SER A 183 4.77 -14.95 -8.90
N CYS A 184 4.70 -16.26 -9.07
CA CYS A 184 3.93 -16.88 -10.15
C CYS A 184 2.50 -16.31 -10.27
N VAL A 185 1.97 -15.78 -9.16
CA VAL A 185 0.75 -14.99 -9.10
C VAL A 185 0.73 -13.86 -10.14
N TYR A 186 1.86 -13.17 -10.36
CA TYR A 186 2.00 -12.14 -11.39
C TYR A 186 2.32 -12.69 -12.79
N ASN A 187 2.65 -13.99 -12.91
CA ASN A 187 2.73 -14.65 -14.21
C ASN A 187 1.34 -14.92 -14.79
N SER A 188 0.30 -14.94 -13.95
CA SER A 188 -1.08 -14.92 -14.43
C SER A 188 -1.46 -13.51 -14.86
N GLU A 189 -1.58 -13.29 -16.16
CA GLU A 189 -2.01 -12.01 -16.73
C GLU A 189 -3.34 -11.55 -16.15
N SER A 190 -4.29 -12.48 -15.90
CA SER A 190 -5.59 -12.16 -15.33
C SER A 190 -5.50 -11.61 -13.92
N PHE A 191 -4.64 -12.18 -13.08
CA PHE A 191 -4.47 -11.69 -11.71
C PHE A 191 -3.74 -10.36 -11.69
N THR A 192 -2.67 -10.21 -12.48
CA THR A 192 -1.96 -8.94 -12.62
C THR A 192 -2.89 -7.83 -13.08
N LEU A 193 -3.75 -8.10 -14.07
CA LEU A 193 -4.75 -7.14 -14.54
C LEU A 193 -5.78 -6.82 -13.45
N TYR A 194 -6.25 -7.82 -12.71
CA TYR A 194 -7.18 -7.62 -11.60
C TYR A 194 -6.58 -6.75 -10.49
N GLU A 195 -5.35 -7.01 -10.05
CA GLU A 195 -4.64 -6.19 -9.06
C GLU A 195 -4.42 -4.77 -9.57
N PHE A 196 -4.00 -4.67 -10.83
CA PHE A 196 -3.78 -3.41 -11.49
C PHE A 196 -5.07 -2.56 -11.52
N ILE A 197 -6.19 -3.15 -11.94
CA ILE A 197 -7.47 -2.45 -12.03
C ILE A 197 -8.00 -2.12 -10.63
N THR A 198 -8.13 -3.11 -9.76
CA THR A 198 -8.86 -2.97 -8.50
C THR A 198 -8.02 -2.38 -7.38
N GLY A 199 -6.74 -2.73 -7.30
CA GLY A 199 -5.80 -2.22 -6.32
C GLY A 199 -5.21 -0.88 -6.75
N GLY A 200 -4.64 -0.84 -7.95
CA GLY A 200 -3.89 0.32 -8.44
C GLY A 200 -4.76 1.44 -9.01
N PHE A 201 -5.35 1.19 -10.17
CA PHE A 201 -6.04 2.20 -10.99
C PHE A 201 -7.32 2.72 -10.33
N ALA A 202 -8.20 1.84 -9.87
CA ALA A 202 -9.46 2.23 -9.23
C ALA A 202 -9.21 3.07 -7.98
N SER A 203 -8.34 2.62 -7.07
CA SER A 203 -8.00 3.37 -5.85
C SER A 203 -7.42 4.74 -6.19
N SER A 204 -6.45 4.78 -7.11
CA SER A 204 -5.84 6.04 -7.56
C SER A 204 -6.86 6.98 -8.21
N PHE A 205 -7.76 6.46 -9.04
CA PHE A 205 -8.81 7.25 -9.66
C PHE A 205 -9.75 7.86 -8.61
N PHE A 206 -10.24 7.05 -7.67
CA PHE A 206 -11.14 7.53 -6.61
C PHE A 206 -10.47 8.53 -5.66
N ILE A 207 -9.19 8.33 -5.34
CA ILE A 207 -8.41 9.28 -4.52
C ILE A 207 -8.34 10.64 -5.23
N GLY A 208 -7.93 10.67 -6.50
CA GLY A 208 -7.77 11.90 -7.26
C GLY A 208 -9.07 12.60 -7.55
N PHE A 209 -10.05 11.85 -8.03
CA PHE A 209 -11.38 12.36 -8.28
C PHE A 209 -12.00 12.91 -6.98
N GLY A 210 -11.97 12.14 -5.90
CA GLY A 210 -12.50 12.57 -4.60
C GLY A 210 -11.83 13.85 -4.08
N SER A 211 -10.49 13.92 -4.13
CA SER A 211 -9.73 15.10 -3.70
C SER A 211 -10.00 16.32 -4.58
N PHE A 212 -10.01 16.14 -5.91
CA PHE A 212 -10.27 17.21 -6.85
C PHE A 212 -11.68 17.80 -6.65
N PHE A 213 -12.70 16.94 -6.58
CA PHE A 213 -14.08 17.37 -6.34
C PHE A 213 -14.25 18.05 -4.98
N LEU A 214 -13.57 17.56 -3.93
CA LEU A 214 -13.62 18.17 -2.61
C LEU A 214 -13.04 19.59 -2.63
N VAL A 215 -11.90 19.79 -3.28
CA VAL A 215 -11.28 21.12 -3.45
C VAL A 215 -12.19 22.05 -4.26
N LEU A 216 -12.65 21.61 -5.43
CA LEU A 216 -13.52 22.40 -6.31
C LEU A 216 -14.78 22.86 -5.58
N ARG A 217 -15.44 21.93 -4.88
CA ARG A 217 -16.68 22.22 -4.16
C ARG A 217 -16.46 23.09 -2.93
N THR A 218 -15.32 22.95 -2.26
CA THR A 218 -14.92 23.80 -1.13
C THR A 218 -14.66 25.23 -1.59
N ILE A 219 -14.04 25.44 -2.76
CA ILE A 219 -13.87 26.77 -3.38
C ILE A 219 -15.23 27.36 -3.77
N TYR A 220 -16.10 26.57 -4.39
CA TYR A 220 -17.44 27.01 -4.78
C TYR A 220 -18.30 27.42 -3.57
N GLN A 221 -18.27 26.62 -2.49
CA GLN A 221 -19.00 26.95 -1.26
C GLN A 221 -18.45 28.18 -0.55
N LYS A 222 -17.14 28.43 -0.61
CA LYS A 222 -16.52 29.65 -0.07
C LYS A 222 -17.13 30.90 -0.69
N SER A 223 -17.36 30.86 -2.01
CA SER A 223 -17.96 31.98 -2.74
C SER A 223 -19.43 32.22 -2.32
N ARG A 224 -20.16 31.16 -1.95
CA ARG A 224 -21.58 31.23 -1.63
C ARG A 224 -21.86 31.57 -0.16
N PHE A 225 -21.08 31.05 0.78
CA PHE A 225 -21.33 31.18 2.22
C PHE A 225 -20.26 32.03 2.90
N HIS A 226 -20.60 33.27 3.26
CA HIS A 226 -19.74 34.22 3.98
C HIS A 226 -19.52 33.86 5.48
N GLN A 227 -19.64 32.59 5.87
CA GLN A 227 -19.48 32.17 7.27
C GLN A 227 -18.02 31.85 7.62
N HIS A 228 -17.35 32.79 8.28
CA HIS A 228 -15.90 32.76 8.55
C HIS A 228 -15.44 31.59 9.46
N VAL A 229 -16.25 31.18 10.44
CA VAL A 229 -15.81 30.21 11.49
C VAL A 229 -15.76 28.77 10.98
N GLN A 230 -16.77 28.31 10.22
CA GLN A 230 -16.78 26.94 9.70
C GLN A 230 -15.70 26.72 8.62
N TRP A 231 -15.34 27.79 7.90
CA TRP A 231 -14.33 27.77 6.85
C TRP A 231 -12.95 27.30 7.34
N ARG A 232 -12.48 27.79 8.50
CA ARG A 232 -11.15 27.45 9.01
C ARG A 232 -11.01 25.96 9.31
N LYS A 233 -12.09 25.34 9.82
CA LYS A 233 -12.14 23.90 10.10
C LYS A 233 -12.10 23.07 8.80
N HIS A 234 -12.93 23.42 7.82
CA HIS A 234 -12.95 22.72 6.53
C HIS A 234 -11.61 22.84 5.79
N ARG A 235 -11.01 24.04 5.77
CA ARG A 235 -9.70 24.27 5.14
C ARG A 235 -8.61 23.38 5.73
N LYS A 236 -8.51 23.28 7.06
CA LYS A 236 -7.50 22.43 7.72
C LYS A 236 -7.66 20.95 7.31
N MET A 237 -8.90 20.47 7.26
CA MET A 237 -9.21 19.10 6.87
C MET A 237 -8.91 18.81 5.39
N THR A 238 -9.22 19.76 4.50
CA THR A 238 -8.92 19.66 3.06
C THR A 238 -7.42 19.65 2.81
N ILE A 239 -6.65 20.53 3.48
CA ILE A 239 -5.19 20.57 3.35
C ILE A 239 -4.56 19.24 3.80
N GLN A 240 -5.03 18.68 4.91
CA GLN A 240 -4.56 17.38 5.37
C GLN A 240 -4.85 16.27 4.36
N LEU A 241 -6.05 16.25 3.75
CA LEU A 241 -6.36 15.28 2.69
C LEU A 241 -5.41 15.45 1.50
N LEU A 242 -5.27 16.70 1.04
CA LEU A 242 -4.48 17.00 -0.13
C LEU A 242 -3.02 16.58 0.06
N ALA A 243 -2.45 16.84 1.24
CA ALA A 243 -1.10 16.40 1.59
C ALA A 243 -0.96 14.87 1.51
N ILE A 244 -1.91 14.12 2.09
CA ILE A 244 -1.92 12.64 2.03
C ILE A 244 -2.04 12.17 0.57
N THR A 245 -2.92 12.76 -0.22
CA THR A 245 -3.12 12.34 -1.61
C THR A 245 -1.95 12.71 -2.52
N SER A 246 -1.31 13.86 -2.29
CA SER A 246 -0.10 14.24 -3.03
C SER A 246 1.04 13.28 -2.73
N LEU A 247 1.23 12.92 -1.45
CA LEU A 247 2.24 11.93 -1.07
C LEU A 247 1.94 10.57 -1.70
N PHE A 248 0.68 10.13 -1.66
CA PHE A 248 0.23 8.90 -2.31
C PHE A 248 0.57 8.92 -3.81
N TYR A 249 0.27 9.98 -4.55
CA TYR A 249 0.60 10.04 -5.97
C TYR A 249 2.10 10.05 -6.25
N ILE A 250 2.90 10.77 -5.47
CA ILE A 250 4.35 10.84 -5.68
C ILE A 250 4.98 9.44 -5.52
N LEU A 251 4.54 8.66 -4.54
CA LEU A 251 5.13 7.36 -4.22
C LEU A 251 4.49 6.19 -4.99
N TYR A 252 3.18 6.24 -5.24
CA TYR A 252 2.39 5.12 -5.75
C TYR A 252 2.13 5.18 -7.27
N LEU A 253 2.09 6.38 -7.86
CA LEU A 253 1.82 6.54 -9.29
C LEU A 253 2.95 5.97 -10.18
N PRO A 254 4.24 6.09 -9.85
CA PRO A 254 5.29 5.61 -10.75
C PRO A 254 5.22 4.09 -11.03
N PRO A 255 5.06 3.20 -10.03
CA PRO A 255 4.84 1.78 -10.29
C PRO A 255 3.62 1.49 -11.17
N ILE A 256 2.52 2.24 -10.99
CA ILE A 256 1.32 2.10 -11.83
C ILE A 256 1.62 2.47 -13.28
N ILE A 257 2.30 3.60 -13.53
CA ILE A 257 2.64 4.04 -14.88
C ILE A 257 3.48 2.97 -15.59
N LEU A 258 4.45 2.38 -14.89
CA LEU A 258 5.29 1.31 -15.44
C LEU A 258 4.49 0.02 -15.71
N ALA A 259 3.53 -0.32 -14.86
CA ALA A 259 2.63 -1.44 -15.10
C ALA A 259 1.77 -1.20 -16.36
N ILE A 260 1.26 0.03 -16.53
CA ILE A 260 0.50 0.45 -17.72
C ILE A 260 1.35 0.33 -18.98
N THR A 261 2.56 0.88 -18.98
CA THR A 261 3.42 0.85 -20.17
C THR A 261 3.76 -0.58 -20.58
N LYS A 262 4.07 -1.46 -19.61
CA LYS A 262 4.28 -2.89 -19.86
C LYS A 262 3.04 -3.55 -20.46
N TYR A 263 1.85 -3.22 -19.97
CA TYR A 263 0.59 -3.74 -20.51
C TYR A 263 0.36 -3.31 -21.98
N PHE A 264 0.81 -2.12 -22.36
CA PHE A 264 0.77 -1.63 -23.74
C PHE A 264 1.89 -2.16 -24.64
N GLY A 265 2.63 -3.19 -24.22
CA GLY A 265 3.64 -3.86 -25.04
C GLY A 265 5.01 -3.18 -25.03
N VAL A 266 5.26 -2.24 -24.11
CA VAL A 266 6.61 -1.73 -23.89
C VAL A 266 7.49 -2.88 -23.38
N PRO A 267 8.66 -3.15 -24.01
CA PRO A 267 9.50 -4.27 -23.62
C PRO A 267 9.92 -4.20 -22.14
N PRO A 268 10.03 -5.35 -21.43
CA PRO A 268 10.19 -5.39 -19.97
C PRO A 268 11.51 -4.80 -19.46
N TYR A 269 12.54 -4.68 -20.32
CA TYR A 269 13.81 -4.05 -19.99
C TYR A 269 13.72 -2.51 -19.96
N VAL A 270 12.70 -1.92 -20.59
CA VAL A 270 12.51 -0.47 -20.58
C VAL A 270 11.93 -0.07 -19.23
N GLY A 271 12.72 0.65 -18.44
CA GLY A 271 12.33 1.09 -17.10
C GLY A 271 12.39 0.00 -16.03
N SER A 272 13.04 -1.14 -16.29
CA SER A 272 13.28 -2.16 -15.25
C SER A 272 14.05 -1.59 -14.07
N ASP A 273 15.09 -0.80 -14.36
CA ASP A 273 15.93 -0.18 -13.34
C ASP A 273 15.12 0.81 -12.52
N TYR A 274 14.37 1.70 -13.20
CA TYR A 274 13.49 2.67 -12.56
C TYR A 274 12.39 2.00 -11.72
N ASN A 275 11.84 0.87 -12.17
CA ASN A 275 10.82 0.13 -11.41
C ASN A 275 11.35 -0.34 -10.05
N LEU A 276 12.63 -0.73 -9.96
CA LEU A 276 13.23 -1.13 -8.69
C LEU A 276 13.34 0.05 -7.72
N TYR A 277 13.74 1.24 -8.19
CA TYR A 277 13.72 2.46 -7.36
C TYR A 277 12.30 2.85 -6.97
N ALA A 278 11.35 2.80 -7.92
CA ALA A 278 9.96 3.16 -7.67
C ALA A 278 9.31 2.24 -6.63
N GLN A 279 9.54 0.93 -6.75
CA GLN A 279 9.09 -0.04 -5.74
C GLN A 279 9.75 0.23 -4.38
N PHE A 280 11.07 0.44 -4.35
CA PHE A 280 11.80 0.73 -3.13
C PHE A 280 11.27 1.95 -2.38
N PHE A 281 10.97 3.06 -3.08
CA PHE A 281 10.42 4.28 -2.45
C PHE A 281 8.91 4.22 -2.21
N SER A 282 8.19 3.28 -2.83
CA SER A 282 6.76 3.08 -2.57
C SER A 282 6.47 2.30 -1.28
N TYR A 283 7.48 1.64 -0.74
CA TYR A 283 7.49 0.95 0.56
C TYR A 283 7.99 1.89 1.66
#